data_AF-A0A2V9S3G5-F1
#
_entry.id   AF-A0A2V9S3G5-F1
#
_cell.length_a   1.000
_cell.length_b   1.000
_cell.length_c   1.000
_cell.angle_alpha   90.00
_cell.angle_beta   90.00
_cell.angle_gamma   90.00
#
_symmetry.space_group_name_H-M   'P 1'
#
loop_
_entity.id
_entity.type
_entity.pdbx_description
1 polymer ?
#
loop_
_entity_poly.entity_id
_entity_poly.type
_entity_poly.pdbx_seq_one_letter_code
_entity_poly.pdbx_strand_id
1 'polypeptide(L)'
;MPVRKLENGGWLHPSRLPLGGGWHGRCSAPGHEGVEPSQQELREYCNLGYASGCSRLPVDRSCDAVRFSIARDCGAQLLLCFVCEAAHRPAGHGMLEYDLSLGQWISSHPDSRIQMMAECYLQSYLPRRTQAAVSNLTSSTKL
;
A
#
# COMPACT_ATOMS: atom_id res chain seq x y z
N MET A 1 10.89 2.08 -3.07
CA MET A 1 10.18 3.06 -2.23
C MET A 1 9.21 3.89 -3.06
N PRO A 2 7.89 3.80 -2.80
CA PRO A 2 6.90 4.71 -3.37
C PRO A 2 7.18 6.18 -3.03
N VAL A 3 6.79 7.10 -3.91
CA VAL A 3 6.98 8.55 -3.73
C VAL A 3 5.73 9.36 -4.08
N ARG A 4 5.00 8.98 -5.13
CA ARG A 4 3.75 9.67 -5.55
C ARG A 4 2.80 8.71 -6.26
N LYS A 5 1.50 9.01 -6.22
CA LYS A 5 0.48 8.22 -6.94
C LYS A 5 0.70 8.24 -8.45
N LEU A 6 0.40 7.12 -9.09
CA LEU A 6 0.37 6.94 -10.53
C LEU A 6 -1.10 6.91 -10.99
N GLU A 7 -1.56 8.00 -11.58
CA GLU A 7 -2.98 8.19 -11.96
C GLU A 7 -3.39 7.40 -13.22
N ASN A 8 -2.43 7.02 -14.10
CA ASN A 8 -2.71 6.40 -15.40
C ASN A 8 -1.91 5.11 -15.63
N GLY A 9 -1.93 4.19 -14.68
CA GLY A 9 -1.14 2.96 -14.78
C GLY A 9 -1.71 1.85 -15.68
N GLY A 10 -2.93 2.03 -16.20
CA GLY A 10 -3.54 1.11 -17.17
C GLY A 10 -4.08 -0.21 -16.59
N TRP A 11 -4.19 -0.34 -15.27
CA TRP A 11 -4.82 -1.50 -14.63
C TRP A 11 -6.34 -1.39 -14.65
N LEU A 12 -7.04 -2.50 -14.94
CA LEU A 12 -8.50 -2.57 -14.92
C LEU A 12 -9.09 -2.32 -13.52
N HIS A 13 -8.40 -2.79 -12.48
CA HIS A 13 -8.84 -2.68 -11.08
C HIS A 13 -7.70 -2.18 -10.19
N PRO A 14 -7.34 -0.88 -10.24
CA PRO A 14 -6.21 -0.33 -9.50
C PRO A 14 -6.37 -0.44 -7.97
N SER A 15 -7.59 -0.51 -7.47
CA SER A 15 -7.88 -0.72 -6.04
C SER A 15 -7.46 -2.09 -5.50
N ARG A 16 -7.22 -3.08 -6.39
CA ARG A 16 -6.74 -4.43 -6.01
C ARG A 16 -5.21 -4.52 -5.93
N LEU A 17 -4.49 -3.45 -6.28
CA LEU A 17 -3.04 -3.39 -6.10
C LEU A 17 -2.70 -3.41 -4.59
N PRO A 18 -1.50 -3.89 -4.19
CA PRO A 18 -1.11 -4.05 -2.78
C PRO A 18 -1.26 -2.77 -1.94
N LEU A 19 -1.02 -1.60 -2.54
CA LEU A 19 -1.14 -0.29 -1.87
C LEU A 19 -2.47 0.41 -2.18
N GLY A 20 -3.47 -0.33 -2.68
CA GLY A 20 -4.79 0.18 -3.04
C GLY A 20 -4.81 1.14 -4.22
N GLY A 21 -3.73 1.19 -5.01
CA GLY A 21 -3.50 2.06 -6.16
C GLY A 21 -2.08 1.88 -6.69
N GLY A 22 -1.80 2.47 -7.86
CA GLY A 22 -0.46 2.48 -8.44
C GLY A 22 0.38 3.64 -7.92
N TRP A 23 1.69 3.42 -7.85
CA TRP A 23 2.66 4.39 -7.35
C TRP A 23 3.88 4.48 -8.27
N HIS A 24 4.37 5.70 -8.45
CA HIS A 24 5.75 5.94 -8.85
C HIS A 24 6.64 5.84 -7.62
N GLY A 25 7.92 5.60 -7.85
CA GLY A 25 8.89 5.55 -6.77
C GLY A 25 10.31 5.35 -7.28
N ARG A 26 11.21 5.15 -6.32
CA ARG A 26 12.62 4.82 -6.58
C ARG A 26 12.89 3.38 -6.17
N CYS A 27 13.68 2.66 -6.94
CA CYS A 27 14.10 1.31 -6.62
C CYS A 27 14.97 1.33 -5.34
N SER A 28 14.82 0.29 -4.53
CA SER A 28 15.61 0.07 -3.31
C SER A 28 16.31 -1.28 -3.34
N ALA A 29 16.40 -1.90 -4.52
CA ALA A 29 17.18 -3.12 -4.71
C ALA A 29 18.68 -2.79 -4.67
N PRO A 30 19.51 -3.66 -4.08
CA PRO A 30 20.97 -3.49 -4.07
C PRO A 30 21.53 -3.22 -5.47
N GLY A 31 22.33 -2.17 -5.63
CA GLY A 31 22.94 -1.76 -6.90
C GLY A 31 22.03 -0.95 -7.82
N HIS A 32 20.79 -0.67 -7.41
CA HIS A 32 19.82 0.13 -8.15
C HIS A 32 19.13 1.18 -7.26
N GLU A 33 19.73 1.52 -6.13
CA GLU A 33 19.19 2.46 -5.16
C GLU A 33 18.94 3.82 -5.82
N GLY A 34 17.74 4.35 -5.64
CA GLY A 34 17.38 5.66 -6.18
C GLY A 34 16.97 5.66 -7.66
N VAL A 35 17.20 4.58 -8.41
CA VAL A 35 16.81 4.46 -9.82
C VAL A 35 15.29 4.50 -9.95
N GLU A 36 14.77 5.39 -10.79
CA GLU A 36 13.35 5.42 -11.11
C GLU A 36 13.00 4.29 -12.09
N PRO A 37 12.10 3.35 -11.74
CA PRO A 37 11.66 2.34 -12.68
C PRO A 37 10.87 2.97 -13.82
N SER A 38 11.00 2.39 -15.02
CA SER A 38 10.21 2.79 -16.18
C SER A 38 8.72 2.55 -15.95
N GLN A 39 7.86 3.21 -16.74
CA GLN A 39 6.41 2.99 -16.68
C GLN A 39 6.03 1.51 -16.88
N GLN A 40 6.74 0.81 -17.76
CA GLN A 40 6.53 -0.62 -17.99
C GLN A 40 6.87 -1.43 -16.73
N GLU A 41 8.02 -1.19 -16.11
CA GLU A 41 8.43 -1.89 -14.89
C GLU A 41 7.47 -1.61 -13.72
N LEU A 42 7.00 -0.37 -13.59
CA LEU A 42 6.00 0.01 -12.59
C LEU A 42 4.68 -0.74 -12.82
N ARG A 43 4.23 -0.84 -14.07
CA ARG A 43 2.97 -1.46 -14.46
C ARG A 43 2.99 -2.99 -14.28
N GLU A 44 4.05 -3.61 -14.74
CA GLU A 44 4.16 -5.07 -14.88
C GLU A 44 4.76 -5.74 -13.65
N TYR A 45 5.50 -5.01 -12.80
CA TYR A 45 6.20 -5.61 -11.66
C TYR A 45 6.04 -4.85 -10.36
N CYS A 46 6.59 -3.63 -10.24
CA CYS A 46 6.82 -3.00 -8.93
C CYS A 46 5.54 -2.71 -8.13
N ASN A 47 4.39 -2.55 -8.80
CA ASN A 47 3.10 -2.32 -8.15
C ASN A 47 2.29 -3.61 -7.90
N LEU A 48 2.80 -4.80 -8.24
CA LEU A 48 2.01 -6.05 -8.14
C LEU A 48 2.32 -6.89 -6.89
N GLY A 49 3.35 -6.52 -6.12
CA GLY A 49 3.79 -7.23 -4.92
C GLY A 49 5.03 -8.08 -5.19
N TYR A 50 4.84 -9.33 -5.65
CA TYR A 50 5.92 -10.32 -5.81
C TYR A 50 6.99 -9.98 -6.87
N ALA A 51 6.68 -9.06 -7.80
CA ALA A 51 7.59 -8.55 -8.82
C ALA A 51 8.48 -9.62 -9.52
N SER A 52 7.96 -10.83 -9.73
CA SER A 52 8.74 -12.01 -10.15
C SER A 52 9.43 -11.87 -11.51
N GLY A 53 8.96 -10.98 -12.37
CA GLY A 53 9.60 -10.66 -13.66
C GLY A 53 10.56 -9.47 -13.62
N CYS A 54 10.75 -8.82 -12.48
CA CYS A 54 11.69 -7.71 -12.37
C CYS A 54 13.12 -8.24 -12.22
N SER A 55 14.02 -7.85 -13.13
CA SER A 55 15.43 -8.24 -13.10
C SER A 55 16.20 -7.72 -11.86
N ARG A 56 15.65 -6.72 -11.18
CA ARG A 56 16.23 -6.10 -9.98
C ARG A 56 15.77 -6.76 -8.68
N LEU A 57 14.89 -7.78 -8.74
CA LEU A 57 14.37 -8.42 -7.53
C LEU A 57 15.50 -9.18 -6.80
N PRO A 58 15.89 -8.81 -5.55
CA PRO A 58 17.09 -9.34 -4.92
C PRO A 58 16.96 -10.82 -4.54
N VAL A 59 17.87 -11.70 -4.94
CA VAL A 59 17.78 -13.15 -4.66
C VAL A 59 17.65 -13.45 -3.17
N ASP A 60 18.48 -12.81 -2.35
CA ASP A 60 18.38 -12.88 -0.89
C ASP A 60 17.48 -11.75 -0.38
N ARG A 61 16.36 -12.13 0.24
CA ARG A 61 15.32 -11.22 0.73
C ARG A 61 14.47 -11.91 1.80
N SER A 62 14.04 -11.12 2.79
CA SER A 62 13.20 -11.61 3.91
C SER A 62 11.72 -11.76 3.56
N CYS A 63 11.25 -11.06 2.53
CA CYS A 63 9.89 -11.18 2.01
C CYS A 63 9.85 -10.78 0.52
N ASP A 64 8.88 -11.34 -0.20
CA ASP A 64 8.64 -11.03 -1.62
C ASP A 64 7.57 -9.94 -1.80
N ALA A 65 6.61 -9.85 -0.89
CA ALA A 65 5.52 -8.89 -0.96
C ALA A 65 5.06 -8.47 0.44
N VAL A 66 4.50 -7.26 0.53
CA VAL A 66 3.79 -6.78 1.72
C VAL A 66 2.36 -6.44 1.33
N ARG A 67 1.40 -7.03 2.04
CA ARG A 67 -0.04 -6.80 1.86
C ARG A 67 -0.56 -5.95 3.00
N PHE A 68 -1.47 -5.05 2.71
CA PHE A 68 -2.12 -4.19 3.70
C PHE A 68 -3.64 -4.36 3.65
N SER A 69 -4.27 -4.29 4.82
CA SER A 69 -5.72 -4.30 4.97
C SER A 69 -6.13 -3.42 6.15
N ILE A 70 -7.40 -2.98 6.16
CA ILE A 70 -7.99 -2.32 7.32
C ILE A 70 -8.58 -3.40 8.22
N ALA A 71 -7.96 -3.60 9.39
CA ALA A 71 -8.44 -4.51 10.41
C ALA A 71 -9.59 -3.90 11.23
N ARG A 72 -9.57 -2.57 11.40
CA ARG A 72 -10.63 -1.82 12.10
C ARG A 72 -10.74 -0.41 11.52
N ASP A 73 -11.96 0.01 11.25
CA ASP A 73 -12.32 1.40 10.95
C ASP A 73 -13.43 1.82 11.92
N CYS A 74 -13.09 2.57 12.96
CA CYS A 74 -14.03 2.98 14.00
C CYS A 74 -13.83 4.46 14.36
N GLY A 75 -14.75 5.31 13.91
CA GLY A 75 -14.76 6.73 14.26
C GLY A 75 -13.46 7.44 13.85
N ALA A 76 -12.68 7.87 14.86
CA ALA A 76 -11.44 8.63 14.67
C ALA A 76 -10.17 7.75 14.64
N GLN A 77 -10.27 6.42 14.72
CA GLN A 77 -9.11 5.52 14.70
C GLN A 77 -9.21 4.47 13.59
N LEU A 78 -8.08 4.26 12.91
CA LEU A 78 -7.89 3.19 11.95
C LEU A 78 -6.81 2.22 12.44
N LEU A 79 -7.10 0.93 12.37
CA LEU A 79 -6.13 -0.14 12.60
C LEU A 79 -5.82 -0.80 11.26
N LEU A 80 -4.59 -0.68 10.80
CA LEU A 80 -4.07 -1.30 9.60
C LEU A 80 -3.34 -2.59 9.96
N CYS A 81 -3.65 -3.68 9.28
CA CYS A 81 -2.87 -4.92 9.34
C CYS A 81 -1.96 -5.00 8.13
N PHE A 82 -0.70 -5.36 8.35
CA PHE A 82 0.21 -5.74 7.27
C PHE A 82 0.66 -7.18 7.41
N VAL A 83 0.87 -7.84 6.26
CA VAL A 83 1.42 -9.20 6.17
C VAL A 83 2.58 -9.17 5.20
N CYS A 84 3.74 -9.63 5.66
CA CYS A 84 4.89 -9.95 4.82
C CYS A 84 4.71 -11.37 4.28
N GLU A 85 4.83 -11.54 2.97
CA GLU A 85 4.68 -12.83 2.30
C GLU A 85 6.03 -13.27 1.73
N ALA A 86 6.40 -14.53 1.90
CA ALA A 86 7.53 -15.18 1.23
C ALA A 86 7.06 -16.50 0.59
N ALA A 87 7.39 -16.72 -0.68
CA ALA A 87 6.93 -17.85 -1.48
C ALA A 87 5.41 -18.12 -1.37
N HIS A 88 4.61 -17.04 -1.45
CA HIS A 88 3.15 -17.09 -1.30
C HIS A 88 2.63 -17.57 0.05
N ARG A 89 3.45 -17.49 1.10
CA ARG A 89 3.08 -17.85 2.48
C ARG A 89 3.34 -16.70 3.44
N PRO A 90 2.56 -16.58 4.54
CA PRO A 90 2.87 -15.61 5.58
C PRO A 90 4.27 -15.84 6.16
N ALA A 91 5.07 -14.80 6.19
CA ALA A 91 6.43 -14.78 6.75
C ALA A 91 6.56 -13.81 7.94
N GLY A 92 5.59 -12.92 8.12
CA GLY A 92 5.49 -12.00 9.24
C GLY A 92 4.23 -11.16 9.13
N HIS A 93 3.81 -10.53 10.21
CA HIS A 93 2.67 -9.61 10.21
C HIS A 93 2.77 -8.62 11.36
N GLY A 94 1.93 -7.59 11.33
CA GLY A 94 1.81 -6.63 12.41
C GLY A 94 0.63 -5.69 12.21
N MET A 95 0.44 -4.82 13.19
CA MET A 95 -0.61 -3.81 13.19
C MET A 95 0.00 -2.42 13.28
N LEU A 96 -0.63 -1.45 12.63
CA LEU A 96 -0.29 -0.03 12.68
C LEU A 96 -1.55 0.78 12.96
N GLU A 97 -1.45 1.70 13.91
CA GLU A 97 -2.57 2.53 14.35
C GLU A 97 -2.42 3.95 13.84
N TYR A 98 -3.50 4.47 13.25
CA TYR A 98 -3.57 5.84 12.74
C TYR A 98 -4.74 6.59 13.38
N ASP A 99 -4.44 7.75 13.95
CA ASP A 99 -5.42 8.68 14.49
C ASP A 99 -5.83 9.67 13.40
N LEU A 100 -7.10 9.61 13.01
CA LEU A 100 -7.69 10.49 12.00
C LEU A 100 -7.92 11.91 12.49
N SER A 101 -8.16 12.09 13.80
CA SER A 101 -8.39 13.40 14.38
C SER A 101 -7.10 14.23 14.43
N LEU A 102 -5.99 13.56 14.69
CA LEU A 102 -4.66 14.17 14.74
C LEU A 102 -3.92 14.09 13.40
N GLY A 103 -4.38 13.22 12.48
CA GLY A 103 -3.74 13.03 11.18
C GLY A 103 -2.36 12.37 11.27
N GLN A 104 -2.14 11.51 12.27
CA GLN A 104 -0.82 10.92 12.55
C GLN A 104 -0.90 9.45 12.96
N TRP A 105 0.21 8.74 12.77
CA TRP A 105 0.40 7.40 13.32
C TRP A 105 0.62 7.47 14.83
N ILE A 106 0.00 6.56 15.58
CA ILE A 106 0.21 6.45 17.04
C ILE A 106 1.64 6.00 17.35
N SER A 107 2.17 5.10 16.53
CA SER A 107 3.57 4.68 16.57
C SER A 107 4.08 4.38 15.16
N SER A 108 5.36 4.71 14.91
CA SER A 108 6.01 4.42 13.63
C SER A 108 6.53 2.99 13.59
N HIS A 109 6.42 2.34 12.43
CA HIS A 109 7.07 1.06 12.20
C HIS A 109 8.62 1.23 12.15
N PRO A 110 9.42 0.33 12.75
CA PRO A 110 10.89 0.45 12.75
C PRO A 110 11.51 0.33 11.35
N ASP A 111 10.92 -0.49 10.46
CA ASP A 111 11.27 -0.49 9.03
C ASP A 111 10.56 0.66 8.31
N SER A 112 11.31 1.67 7.89
CA SER A 112 10.82 2.85 7.17
C SER A 112 10.17 2.53 5.83
N ARG A 113 10.49 1.39 5.20
CA ARG A 113 9.85 0.95 3.95
C ARG A 113 8.43 0.48 4.21
N ILE A 114 8.22 -0.29 5.28
CA ILE A 114 6.89 -0.73 5.69
C ILE A 114 6.04 0.49 6.10
N GLN A 115 6.61 1.42 6.86
CA GLN A 115 5.95 2.67 7.24
C GLN A 115 5.48 3.46 6.00
N MET A 116 6.36 3.70 5.03
CA MET A 116 6.03 4.41 3.80
C MET A 116 4.96 3.68 2.97
N MET A 117 5.03 2.35 2.88
CA MET A 117 3.99 1.57 2.19
C MET A 117 2.64 1.66 2.90
N ALA A 118 2.63 1.68 4.23
CA ALA A 118 1.41 1.86 5.03
C ALA A 118 0.77 3.23 4.79
N GLU A 119 1.59 4.29 4.73
CA GLU A 119 1.16 5.66 4.37
C GLU A 119 0.54 5.70 2.97
N CYS A 120 1.18 5.06 2.00
CA CYS A 120 0.66 4.96 0.64
C CYS A 120 -0.68 4.20 0.60
N TYR A 121 -0.77 3.07 1.31
CA TYR A 121 -2.02 2.32 1.42
C TYR A 121 -3.13 3.17 2.04
N LEU A 122 -2.84 3.86 3.14
CA LEU A 122 -3.76 4.76 3.82
C LEU A 122 -4.23 5.90 2.90
N GLN A 123 -3.32 6.54 2.19
CA GLN A 123 -3.64 7.61 1.23
C GLN A 123 -4.53 7.11 0.08
N SER A 124 -4.42 5.83 -0.30
CA SER A 124 -5.34 5.21 -1.26
C SER A 124 -6.69 4.85 -0.65
N TYR A 125 -6.72 4.48 0.63
CA TYR A 125 -7.91 4.06 1.34
C TYR A 125 -8.86 5.20 1.71
N LEU A 126 -8.34 6.31 2.25
CA LEU A 126 -9.15 7.41 2.79
C LEU A 126 -10.22 7.96 1.82
N PRO A 127 -9.93 8.21 0.52
CA PRO A 127 -10.95 8.67 -0.41
C PRO A 127 -12.12 7.69 -0.56
N ARG A 128 -11.84 6.37 -0.56
CA ARG A 128 -12.87 5.33 -0.66
C ARG A 128 -13.74 5.25 0.59
N ARG A 129 -13.13 5.43 1.76
CA ARG A 129 -13.85 5.52 3.04
C ARG A 129 -14.84 6.68 3.03
N THR A 130 -14.40 7.86 2.60
CA THR A 130 -15.26 9.05 2.50
C THR A 130 -16.40 8.82 1.50
N GLN A 131 -16.12 8.25 0.32
CA GLN A 131 -17.14 7.92 -0.67
C GLN A 131 -18.18 6.95 -0.13
N ALA A 132 -17.76 5.88 0.55
CA ALA A 132 -18.67 4.90 1.16
C ALA A 132 -19.55 5.54 2.24
N ALA A 133 -19.00 6.43 3.07
CA ALA A 133 -19.78 7.18 4.06
C ALA A 133 -20.86 8.06 3.38
N VAL A 134 -20.50 8.81 2.34
CA VAL A 134 -21.45 9.66 1.59
C VAL A 134 -22.56 8.83 0.93
N SER A 135 -22.22 7.69 0.34
CA SER A 135 -23.22 6.77 -0.22
C SER A 135 -24.21 6.27 0.85
N ASN A 136 -23.72 5.91 2.04
CA ASN A 136 -24.59 5.44 3.13
C ASN A 136 -25.52 6.55 3.67
N LEU A 137 -25.05 7.81 3.74
CA LEU A 137 -25.90 8.94 4.13
C LEU A 137 -27.01 9.20 3.11
N THR A 138 -26.68 9.22 1.82
CA THR A 138 -27.65 9.51 0.74
C THR A 138 -28.70 8.41 0.57
N SER A 139 -28.35 7.15 0.84
CA SER A 139 -29.32 6.04 0.90
C SER A 139 -30.26 6.15 2.11
N SER A 140 -29.82 6.75 3.22
CA SER A 140 -30.61 6.87 4.45
C SER A 140 -31.59 8.07 4.44
N THR A 141 -31.48 9.00 3.48
CA THR A 141 -32.34 10.19 3.39
C THR A 141 -33.54 10.03 2.44
N LYS A 142 -33.72 8.84 1.85
CA LYS A 142 -34.88 8.49 1.04
C LYS A 142 -35.87 7.64 1.87
N LEU A 143 -36.54 8.27 2.82
CA LEU A 143 -37.72 7.73 3.53
C LEU A 143 -38.75 8.85 3.69
#